data_AF-A0A8S2GAB5-F1
#
_entry.id   AF-A0A8S2GAB5-F1
#
_cell.length_a   1.000
_cell.length_b   1.000
_cell.length_c   1.000
_cell.angle_alpha   90.00
_cell.angle_beta   90.00
_cell.angle_gamma   90.00
#
_symmetry.space_group_name_H-M   'P 1'
#
loop_
_entity.id
_entity.type
_entity.pdbx_description
1 polymer ?
#
loop_
_entity_poly.entity_id
_entity_poly.type
_entity_poly.pdbx_seq_one_letter_code
_entity_poly.pdbx_strand_id
1 'polypeptide(L)' 'QARKNQRIPLYQLQIETIPGHGQFEITVGHDIVEQKFDIQKRRLSRINKYGHDSECIADKRPEFREICYCDNFVSNKKRE' A
#
# COMPACT_ATOMS: atom_id res chain seq x y z
N GLN A 1 13.22 -3.89 31.44
CA GLN A 1 13.64 -2.49 31.24
C GLN A 1 12.52 -1.78 30.48
N ALA A 2 11.88 -0.79 31.10
CA ALA A 2 10.70 -0.12 30.55
C ALA A 2 11.10 0.78 29.37
N ARG A 3 10.51 0.55 28.19
CA ARG A 3 10.56 1.50 27.06
C ARG A 3 9.95 2.81 27.54
N LYS A 4 10.77 3.77 27.97
CA LYS A 4 10.36 5.10 28.40
C LYS A 4 9.58 5.76 27.27
N ASN A 5 8.26 5.89 27.44
CA ASN A 5 7.33 6.84 26.83
C ASN A 5 7.83 7.59 25.57
N GLN A 6 8.26 6.86 24.55
CA GLN A 6 8.89 7.45 23.39
C GLN A 6 7.80 7.71 22.35
N ARG A 7 7.61 8.98 22.00
CA ARG A 7 6.67 9.38 20.96
C ARG A 7 7.21 8.89 19.63
N ILE A 8 6.57 7.90 19.04
CA ILE A 8 6.82 7.43 17.67
C ILE A 8 6.14 8.44 16.74
N PRO A 9 6.88 9.30 16.00
CA PRO A 9 6.26 10.23 15.08
C PRO A 9 5.51 9.48 13.98
N LEU A 10 4.37 10.04 13.58
CA LEU A 10 3.55 9.51 12.50
C LEU A 10 3.71 10.41 11.28
N TYR A 11 3.96 9.81 10.13
CA TYR A 11 4.04 10.47 8.84
C TYR A 11 2.87 10.01 7.97
N GLN A 12 2.20 10.96 7.33
CA GLN A 12 1.14 10.69 6.37
C GLN A 12 1.70 10.93 4.97
N LEU A 13 1.67 9.90 4.14
CA LEU A 13 2.24 9.91 2.80
C LEU A 13 1.15 9.60 1.78
N GLN A 14 1.21 10.27 0.63
CA GLN A 14 0.50 9.85 -0.57
C GLN A 14 1.50 9.26 -1.55
N ILE A 15 1.19 8.08 -2.06
CA ILE A 15 2.04 7.34 -2.99
C ILE A 15 1.25 6.94 -4.21
N GLU A 16 1.90 7.00 -5.37
CA GLU A 16 1.40 6.42 -6.61
C GLU A 16 2.29 5.24 -7.00
N THR A 17 1.67 4.12 -7.33
CA THR A 17 2.34 2.88 -7.72
C THR A 17 2.24 2.67 -9.22
N ILE A 18 3.26 2.04 -9.78
CA ILE A 18 3.26 1.56 -11.17
C ILE A 18 3.59 0.07 -11.18
N PRO A 19 2.97 -0.74 -12.06
CA PRO A 19 1.90 -0.39 -13.01
C PRO A 19 0.53 -0.17 -12.31
N GLY A 20 -0.44 0.38 -13.05
CA GLY A 20 -1.82 0.55 -12.57
C GLY A 20 -2.15 1.91 -11.94
N HIS A 21 -1.16 2.77 -11.71
CA HIS A 21 -1.35 4.12 -11.18
C HIS A 21 -2.18 4.11 -9.88
N GLY A 22 -1.93 3.11 -9.04
CA GLY A 22 -2.65 2.96 -7.78
C GLY A 22 -2.21 4.04 -6.81
N GLN A 23 -3.16 4.89 -6.43
CA GLN A 23 -2.92 5.98 -5.48
C GLN A 23 -3.35 5.53 -4.10
N PHE A 24 -2.45 5.69 -3.14
CA PHE A 24 -2.66 5.29 -1.76
C PHE A 24 -2.29 6.39 -0.80
N GLU A 25 -2.98 6.37 0.33
CA GLU A 25 -2.62 7.12 1.51
C GLU A 25 -2.15 6.16 2.60
N ILE A 26 -1.02 6.46 3.24
CA ILE A 26 -0.43 5.61 4.26
C ILE A 26 0.06 6.40 5.46
N THR A 27 -0.24 5.90 6.66
CA THR A 27 0.36 6.41 7.90
C THR A 27 1.50 5.51 8.38
N VAL A 28 2.71 6.04 8.44
CA VAL A 28 3.94 5.34 8.82
C VAL A 28 4.40 5.82 10.18
N GLY A 29 4.63 4.90 11.12
CA GLY A 29 5.33 5.19 12.36
C GLY A 29 6.84 5.10 12.17
N HIS A 30 7.61 6.03 12.71
CA HIS A 30 9.07 5.99 12.63
C HIS A 30 9.67 5.87 14.04
N ASP A 31 10.18 4.68 14.38
CA ASP A 31 11.01 4.52 15.57
C ASP A 31 12.42 5.04 15.24
N ILE A 32 12.70 6.29 15.64
CA ILE A 32 13.96 6.97 15.35
C ILE A 32 15.14 6.32 16.10
N VAL A 33 14.88 5.67 17.25
CA VAL A 33 15.94 5.02 18.03
C VAL A 33 16.31 3.67 17.43
N GLU A 34 15.32 2.88 17.04
CA GLU A 34 15.57 1.60 16.37
C GLU A 34 15.84 1.75 14.86
N GLN A 35 15.68 2.96 14.30
CA GLN A 35 15.70 3.26 12.86
C GLN A 35 14.75 2.36 12.05
N LYS A 36 13.54 2.16 12.57
CA LYS A 36 12.53 1.30 11.95
C LYS A 36 11.28 2.05 11.56
N PHE A 37 10.71 1.66 10.43
CA PHE A 37 9.38 2.09 10.02
C PHE A 37 8.35 1.02 10.37
N ASP A 38 7.34 1.41 11.13
CA ASP A 38 6.15 0.61 11.42
C ASP A 38 5.08 0.94 10.38
N ILE A 39 4.85 -0.02 9.49
CA ILE A 39 3.85 0.06 8.44
C ILE A 39 2.79 -1.00 8.72
N GLN A 40 1.54 -0.55 8.87
CA GLN A 40 0.42 -1.43 9.19
C GLN A 40 -0.59 -1.37 8.05
N LYS A 41 -1.04 -2.54 7.57
CA LYS A 41 -2.04 -2.62 6.49
C LYS A 41 -3.31 -1.81 6.79
N ARG A 42 -3.78 -1.83 8.05
CA ARG A 42 -4.94 -1.05 8.51
C ARG A 42 -4.79 0.48 8.39
N ARG A 43 -3.57 0.97 8.15
CA ARG A 43 -3.21 2.39 7.95
C ARG A 43 -2.84 2.70 6.50
N LEU A 44 -3.09 1.76 5.59
CA LEU A 44 -2.96 1.92 4.16
C LEU A 44 -4.36 1.96 3.57
N SER A 45 -4.62 2.91 2.68
CA SER A 45 -5.91 3.06 2.02
C SER A 45 -5.70 3.42 0.56
N ARG A 46 -6.35 2.69 -0.35
CA ARG A 46 -6.41 3.07 -1.76
C ARG A 46 -7.38 4.24 -1.89
N ILE A 47 -6.92 5.36 -2.46
CA ILE A 47 -7.74 6.58 -2.62
C ILE A 47 -8.38 6.71 -4.01
N ASN A 48 -7.85 6.00 -5.02
CA ASN A 48 -8.49 5.92 -6.34
C ASN A 48 -9.18 4.56 -6.58
N LYS A 49 -10.12 4.53 -7.53
CA LYS A 49 -10.86 3.31 -7.88
C LYS A 49 -9.90 2.28 -8.49
N TYR A 50 -9.82 1.09 -7.90
CA TYR A 50 -9.01 -0.03 -8.43
C TYR A 50 -9.68 -0.73 -9.63
N GLY A 51 -11.02 -0.71 -9.72
CA GLY A 51 -11.74 -1.27 -10.87
C GLY A 51 -11.38 -2.73 -11.15
N HIS A 52 -10.83 -2.99 -12.34
CA HIS A 52 -10.40 -4.32 -12.78
C HIS A 52 -8.94 -4.64 -12.47
N ASP A 53 -8.18 -3.71 -11.87
CA ASP A 53 -6.74 -3.86 -11.58
C ASP A 53 -6.41 -5.18 -10.86
N SER A 54 -7.29 -5.63 -9.97
CA SER A 54 -7.10 -6.81 -9.11
C SER A 54 -8.08 -7.95 -9.39
N GLU A 55 -8.71 -7.99 -10.57
CA GLU A 55 -9.75 -8.96 -10.91
C GLU A 55 -9.26 -10.41 -10.87
N CYS A 56 -8.01 -10.68 -11.27
CA CYS A 56 -7.38 -12.00 -11.23
C CYS A 56 -7.28 -12.62 -9.83
N ILE A 57 -7.36 -11.81 -8.76
CA ILE A 57 -7.30 -12.28 -7.37
C ILE A 57 -8.62 -12.08 -6.61
N ALA A 58 -9.64 -11.53 -7.29
CA ALA A 58 -10.95 -11.19 -6.74
C ALA A 58 -11.58 -12.31 -5.91
N ASP A 59 -11.62 -13.52 -6.48
CA ASP A 59 -12.30 -14.67 -5.90
C ASP A 59 -11.37 -15.52 -5.02
N LYS A 60 -10.06 -15.39 -5.22
CA LYS A 60 -9.05 -16.19 -4.52
C LYS A 60 -8.61 -15.55 -3.22
N ARG A 61 -8.46 -14.22 -3.22
CA ARG A 61 -7.87 -13.41 -2.16
C ARG A 61 -8.50 -12.00 -2.12
N PRO A 62 -9.81 -11.89 -1.81
CA PRO A 62 -10.50 -10.61 -1.80
C PRO A 62 -9.84 -9.58 -0.88
N GLU A 63 -9.13 -10.02 0.17
CA GLU A 63 -8.41 -9.17 1.10
C GLU A 63 -7.26 -8.38 0.46
N PHE A 64 -6.79 -8.75 -0.74
CA PHE A 64 -5.71 -8.04 -1.43
C PHE A 64 -6.19 -7.18 -2.60
N ARG A 65 -7.51 -7.09 -2.86
CA ARG A 65 -8.06 -6.33 -4.00
C ARG A 65 -7.66 -4.87 -4.02
N GLU A 66 -7.44 -4.28 -2.85
CA GLU A 66 -7.04 -2.87 -2.73
C GLU A 66 -5.57 -2.62 -3.14
N ILE A 67 -4.70 -3.63 -3.03
CA ILE A 67 -3.23 -3.49 -3.22
C ILE A 67 -2.75 -4.16 -4.51
N CYS A 68 -3.35 -5.30 -4.89
CA CYS A 68 -2.86 -6.09 -6.02
C CYS A 68 -3.14 -5.45 -7.38
N TYR A 69 -2.29 -5.82 -8.33
CA TYR A 69 -2.42 -5.51 -9.74
C TYR A 69 -2.17 -6.78 -10.56
N CYS A 70 -2.99 -7.02 -11.58
CA CYS A 70 -2.89 -8.20 -12.43
C CYS A 70 -1.89 -7.97 -13.57
N ASP A 71 -0.89 -8.83 -13.64
CA ASP A 71 0.22 -8.74 -14.60
C ASP A 71 -0.24 -8.79 -16.08
N ASN A 72 -1.38 -9.44 -16.35
CA ASN A 72 -1.97 -9.52 -17.69
C ASN A 72 -2.25 -8.14 -18.31
N PHE A 73 -2.48 -7.11 -17.50
CA PHE A 73 -2.69 -5.74 -17.97
C PHE A 73 -1.39 -5.02 -18.36
N VAL A 74 -0.24 -5.43 -17.81
CA VAL A 74 1.09 -4.90 -18.21
C VAL A 74 1.44 -5.37 -19.62
N SER A 75 1.12 -6.63 -19.92
CA SER A 75 1.40 -7.25 -21.22
C SER A 75 0.62 -6.59 -22.38
N ASN A 76 -0.60 -6.12 -22.12
CA ASN A 76 -1.43 -5.45 -23.12
C ASN A 76 -0.97 -4.02 -23.44
N LYS A 77 -0.44 -3.28 -22.45
CA LYS A 77 0.05 -1.91 -22.67
C LYS A 77 1.33 -1.79 -23.51
N LYS A 78 2.06 -2.89 -23.76
CA LYS A 78 3.23 -2.89 -24.66
C LYS A 78 2.86 -2.98 -26.15
N ARG A 79 1.58 -3.17 -26.48
CA ARG A 79 1.09 -3.36 -27.86
C ARG A 79 0.37 -2.13 -28.46
N GLU A 80 0.29 -1.04 -27.71
CA GLU A 80 -0.11 0.30 -28.18
C GLU A 80 1.12 1.22 -28.19
#